data_AF-A0A3P7J6L1-F1
#
_entry.id   AF-A0A3P7J6L1-F1
#
_cell.length_a   1.000
_cell.length_b   1.000
_cell.length_c   1.000
_cell.angle_alpha   90.00
_cell.angle_beta   90.00
_cell.angle_gamma   90.00
#
_symmetry.space_group_name_H-M   'P 1'
#
loop_
_entity.id
_entity.type
_entity.pdbx_description
1 polymer ?
#
loop_
_entity_poly.entity_id
_entity_poly.type
_entity_poly.pdbx_seq_one_letter_code
_entity_poly.pdbx_strand_id
1 'polypeptide(L)'
;MMSLLLFAILLGSSLAQQAPVDNNCTDAQLKYDATAVNCEDKLSGTECENIFGKTKAEVGKDAKDREAKCFLTADKKQTSDQVKRFAILVCPKTCGFCCQTPEYNCENNHDARIDCSRVTTDMCKDSLWKPILSKDCPKTCGLCLEGVVRMATFV
;
A
#
# COMPACT_ATOMS: atom_id res chain seq x y z
N MET A 1 50.30 14.30 45.38
CA MET A 1 50.48 13.14 44.47
C MET A 1 49.25 12.27 44.69
N MET A 2 48.23 12.19 43.84
CA MET A 2 48.23 11.87 42.41
C MET A 2 46.95 12.45 41.80
N SER A 3 47.09 13.19 40.70
CA SER A 3 45.98 13.65 39.86
C SER A 3 45.51 12.49 38.99
N LEU A 4 44.21 12.18 38.96
CA LEU A 4 43.61 11.22 38.03
C LEU A 4 42.46 11.91 37.30
N LEU A 5 42.82 12.56 36.18
CA LEU A 5 41.92 13.05 35.15
C LEU A 5 41.45 11.84 34.34
N LEU A 6 40.18 11.45 34.48
CA LEU A 6 39.52 10.49 33.57
C LEU A 6 38.83 11.27 32.46
N PHE A 7 39.38 11.14 31.24
CA PHE A 7 38.86 11.73 30.00
C PHE A 7 37.48 11.12 29.66
N ALA A 8 36.45 11.96 29.64
CA ALA A 8 35.17 11.63 29.02
C ALA A 8 35.31 11.74 27.50
N ILE A 9 35.48 10.60 26.82
CA ILE A 9 35.42 10.54 25.36
C ILE A 9 33.95 10.56 24.95
N LEU A 10 33.44 11.75 24.62
CA LEU A 10 32.19 11.94 23.89
C LEU A 10 32.38 11.45 22.45
N LEU A 11 32.14 10.16 22.22
CA LEU A 11 31.87 9.65 20.87
C LEU A 11 30.52 10.22 20.44
N GLY A 12 30.56 11.37 19.77
CA GLY A 12 29.40 11.94 19.09
C GLY A 12 29.01 11.05 17.92
N SER A 13 28.14 10.07 18.17
CA SER A 13 27.46 9.31 17.12
C SER A 13 26.52 10.26 16.39
N SER A 14 26.91 10.74 15.22
CA SER A 14 25.98 11.38 14.29
C SER A 14 24.97 10.32 13.84
N LEU A 15 23.81 10.29 14.49
CA LEU A 15 22.65 9.57 13.99
C LEU A 15 22.20 10.26 12.70
N ALA A 16 22.73 9.82 11.56
CA ALA A 16 22.08 10.10 10.28
C ALA A 16 20.72 9.41 10.32
N GLN A 17 19.66 10.17 10.60
CA GLN A 17 18.29 9.69 10.56
C GLN A 17 18.02 9.16 9.15
N GLN A 18 17.79 7.86 9.01
CA GLN A 18 17.40 7.27 7.74
C GLN A 18 16.08 7.90 7.28
N ALA A 19 15.97 8.20 5.98
CA ALA A 19 14.74 8.77 5.43
C ALA A 19 13.55 7.84 5.72
N PRO A 20 12.37 8.37 6.07
CA PRO A 20 11.21 7.51 6.34
C PRO A 20 10.81 6.72 5.09
N VAL A 21 10.52 5.44 5.25
CA VAL A 21 10.08 4.53 4.17
C VAL A 21 8.73 3.92 4.55
N ASP A 22 7.82 3.82 3.57
CA ASP A 22 6.52 3.15 3.74
C ASP A 22 6.52 1.77 3.06
N ASN A 23 6.52 0.73 3.91
CA ASN A 23 6.55 -0.68 3.49
C ASN A 23 5.15 -1.32 3.33
N ASN A 24 4.07 -0.53 3.21
CA ASN A 24 2.75 -1.14 2.96
C ASN A 24 2.65 -1.64 1.52
N CYS A 25 1.91 -2.72 1.31
CA CYS A 25 1.75 -3.35 -0.02
C CYS A 25 3.07 -3.85 -0.61
N THR A 26 3.94 -4.40 0.24
CA THR A 26 5.23 -4.98 -0.18
C THR A 26 5.34 -6.43 0.26
N ASP A 27 6.15 -7.19 -0.47
CA ASP A 27 6.57 -8.53 -0.10
C ASP A 27 7.61 -8.51 1.05
N ALA A 28 8.07 -9.71 1.43
CA ALA A 28 9.08 -9.89 2.47
C ALA A 28 10.46 -9.29 2.11
N GLN A 29 10.70 -8.95 0.84
CA GLN A 29 11.90 -8.30 0.35
C GLN A 29 11.76 -6.78 0.28
N LEU A 30 10.67 -6.22 0.82
CA LEU A 30 10.34 -4.79 0.77
C LEU A 30 10.18 -4.26 -0.66
N LYS A 31 9.72 -5.12 -1.57
CA LYS A 31 9.37 -4.76 -2.94
C LYS A 31 7.87 -4.72 -3.10
N TYR A 32 7.36 -3.83 -3.95
CA TYR A 32 5.92 -3.79 -4.23
C TYR A 32 5.41 -5.16 -4.66
N ASP A 33 4.40 -5.64 -3.97
CA ASP A 33 3.69 -6.87 -4.37
C ASP A 33 2.58 -6.54 -5.38
N ALA A 34 1.91 -7.57 -5.89
CA ALA A 34 0.81 -7.40 -6.85
C ALA A 34 -0.35 -6.54 -6.29
N THR A 35 -0.55 -6.53 -4.97
CA THR A 35 -1.60 -5.74 -4.30
C THR A 35 -1.26 -4.27 -4.18
N ALA A 36 -0.03 -3.84 -4.49
CA ALA A 36 0.31 -2.42 -4.58
C ALA A 36 -0.39 -1.70 -5.74
N VAL A 37 -0.70 -2.44 -6.82
CA VAL A 37 -1.15 -1.89 -8.11
C VAL A 37 -2.38 -2.59 -8.71
N ASN A 38 -3.06 -3.44 -7.95
CA ASN A 38 -4.22 -4.22 -8.41
C ASN A 38 -5.55 -3.44 -8.47
N CYS A 39 -5.51 -2.13 -8.23
CA CYS A 39 -6.64 -1.23 -8.35
C CYS A 39 -6.37 -0.16 -9.42
N GLU A 40 -7.34 0.70 -9.69
CA GLU A 40 -7.17 1.87 -10.55
C GLU A 40 -7.16 3.17 -9.74
N ASP A 41 -6.43 4.16 -10.25
CA ASP A 41 -6.51 5.52 -9.73
C ASP A 41 -7.89 6.11 -9.98
N LYS A 42 -8.34 7.00 -9.08
CA LYS A 42 -9.61 7.73 -9.28
C LYS A 42 -9.45 8.92 -10.21
N LEU A 43 -8.23 9.47 -10.31
CA LEU A 43 -7.85 10.48 -11.28
C LEU A 43 -7.10 9.87 -12.46
N SER A 44 -6.94 10.64 -13.54
CA SER A 44 -6.11 10.23 -14.65
C SER A 44 -4.63 10.11 -14.23
N GLY A 45 -3.88 9.27 -14.95
CA GLY A 45 -2.45 9.09 -14.67
C GLY A 45 -1.67 10.42 -14.69
N THR A 46 -1.99 11.33 -15.61
CA THR A 46 -1.34 12.65 -15.68
C THR A 46 -1.66 13.53 -14.48
N GLU A 47 -2.89 13.49 -13.96
CA GLU A 47 -3.25 14.25 -12.75
C GLU A 47 -2.54 13.69 -11.51
N CYS A 48 -2.51 12.36 -11.38
CA CYS A 48 -1.75 11.70 -10.31
C CYS A 48 -0.26 12.04 -10.38
N GLU A 49 0.32 12.06 -11.58
CA GLU A 49 1.71 12.46 -11.80
C GLU A 49 1.98 13.93 -11.45
N ASN A 50 1.01 14.82 -11.70
CA ASN A 50 1.14 16.24 -11.37
C ASN A 50 1.08 16.47 -9.84
N ILE A 51 0.21 15.74 -9.15
CA ILE A 51 0.03 15.85 -7.69
C ILE A 51 1.19 15.18 -6.96
N PHE A 52 1.41 13.90 -7.24
CA PHE A 52 2.32 13.05 -6.48
C PHE A 52 3.70 12.95 -7.10
N GLY A 53 3.87 13.17 -8.41
CA GLY A 53 5.15 13.03 -9.08
C GLY A 53 5.14 11.89 -10.09
N LYS A 54 6.18 11.84 -10.93
CA LYS A 54 6.21 10.96 -12.11
C LYS A 54 6.53 9.50 -11.80
N THR A 55 7.12 9.24 -10.63
CA THR A 55 7.50 7.89 -10.23
C THR A 55 6.24 7.11 -9.87
N LYS A 56 5.99 6.01 -10.59
CA LYS A 56 4.86 5.12 -10.35
C LYS A 56 5.32 3.87 -9.61
N ALA A 57 4.46 3.33 -8.76
CA ALA A 57 4.67 2.02 -8.18
C ALA A 57 4.60 0.93 -9.26
N GLU A 58 5.54 0.00 -9.21
CA GLU A 58 5.62 -1.15 -10.11
C GLU A 58 6.01 -2.38 -9.30
N VAL A 59 5.35 -3.51 -9.56
CA VAL A 59 5.62 -4.78 -8.86
C VAL A 59 7.10 -5.15 -8.97
N GLY A 60 7.70 -5.52 -7.84
CA GLY A 60 9.11 -5.91 -7.76
C GLY A 60 10.11 -4.75 -7.61
N LYS A 61 9.67 -3.48 -7.67
CA LYS A 61 10.51 -2.32 -7.31
C LYS A 61 10.56 -2.13 -5.79
N ASP A 62 11.66 -1.57 -5.30
CA ASP A 62 11.88 -1.39 -3.86
C ASP A 62 10.94 -0.30 -3.29
N ALA A 63 10.40 -0.53 -2.11
CA ALA A 63 9.50 0.41 -1.42
C ALA A 63 10.18 1.75 -1.07
N LYS A 64 11.51 1.77 -0.97
CA LYS A 64 12.32 2.98 -0.80
C LYS A 64 12.21 3.94 -2.00
N ASP A 65 11.81 3.41 -3.16
CA ASP A 65 11.62 4.18 -4.39
C ASP A 65 10.20 4.77 -4.46
N ARG A 66 9.35 4.54 -3.45
CA ARG A 66 8.03 5.16 -3.35
C ARG A 66 8.18 6.67 -3.39
N GLU A 67 7.42 7.30 -4.28
CA GLU A 67 7.43 8.74 -4.42
C GLU A 67 7.11 9.42 -3.09
N ALA A 68 8.01 10.29 -2.64
CA ALA A 68 7.97 10.91 -1.32
C ALA A 68 6.65 11.69 -1.10
N LYS A 69 6.13 12.33 -2.14
CA LYS A 69 4.87 13.09 -2.03
C LYS A 69 3.65 12.20 -1.77
N CYS A 70 3.75 10.89 -1.95
CA CYS A 70 2.64 9.98 -1.64
C CYS A 70 2.42 9.78 -0.14
N PHE A 71 3.39 10.09 0.72
CA PHE A 71 3.29 9.74 2.15
C PHE A 71 4.10 10.63 3.10
N LEU A 72 4.98 11.52 2.62
CA LEU A 72 5.72 12.45 3.45
C LEU A 72 5.07 13.83 3.53
N THR A 73 5.41 14.58 4.57
CA THR A 73 5.18 16.02 4.67
C THR A 73 5.88 16.77 3.52
N ALA A 74 5.44 18.00 3.23
CA ALA A 74 5.99 18.80 2.15
C ALA A 74 7.51 19.06 2.26
N ASP A 75 8.04 19.11 3.49
CA ASP A 75 9.47 19.23 3.76
C ASP A 75 10.24 17.89 3.68
N LYS A 76 9.53 16.78 3.41
CA LYS A 76 10.03 15.41 3.25
C LYS A 76 10.76 14.85 4.47
N LYS A 77 10.52 15.41 5.66
CA LYS A 77 11.21 14.98 6.89
C LYS A 77 10.46 13.90 7.65
N GLN A 78 9.14 13.85 7.53
CA GLN A 78 8.27 12.99 8.33
C GLN A 78 7.18 12.38 7.46
N THR A 79 6.66 11.23 7.87
CA THR A 79 5.45 10.66 7.28
C THR A 79 4.23 11.50 7.66
N SER A 80 3.29 11.66 6.75
CA SER A 80 2.02 12.34 6.98
C SER A 80 0.87 11.38 6.66
N ASP A 81 0.13 10.99 7.69
CA ASP A 81 -1.07 10.15 7.53
C ASP A 81 -2.12 10.82 6.65
N GLN A 82 -2.22 12.15 6.67
CA GLN A 82 -3.15 12.89 5.84
C GLN A 82 -2.77 12.81 4.36
N VAL A 83 -1.48 13.02 4.03
CA VAL A 83 -0.98 12.89 2.66
C VAL A 83 -1.16 11.45 2.17
N LYS A 84 -0.80 10.47 3.01
CA LYS A 84 -0.98 9.05 2.70
C LYS A 84 -2.44 8.68 2.46
N ARG A 85 -3.36 9.12 3.33
CA ARG A 85 -4.80 8.89 3.14
C ARG A 85 -5.30 9.52 1.84
N PHE A 86 -4.84 10.71 1.50
CA PHE A 86 -5.18 11.35 0.24
C PHE A 86 -4.65 10.55 -0.97
N ALA A 87 -3.41 10.05 -0.90
CA ALA A 87 -2.86 9.16 -1.91
C ALA A 87 -3.67 7.86 -2.07
N ILE A 88 -4.04 7.20 -0.96
CA ILE A 88 -4.90 6.00 -0.95
C ILE A 88 -6.25 6.28 -1.62
N LEU A 89 -6.87 7.42 -1.34
CA LEU A 89 -8.21 7.72 -1.84
C LEU A 89 -8.23 8.11 -3.31
N VAL A 90 -7.20 8.79 -3.79
CA VAL A 90 -7.24 9.49 -5.09
C VAL A 90 -6.36 8.83 -6.13
N CYS A 91 -5.13 8.44 -5.76
CA CYS A 91 -4.15 7.85 -6.66
C CYS A 91 -3.46 6.61 -6.06
N PRO A 92 -4.22 5.61 -5.58
CA PRO A 92 -3.65 4.45 -4.91
C PRO A 92 -2.75 3.61 -5.81
N LYS A 93 -3.02 3.49 -7.11
CA LYS A 93 -2.20 2.72 -8.04
C LYS A 93 -0.88 3.44 -8.30
N THR A 94 -0.93 4.74 -8.62
CA THR A 94 0.27 5.55 -8.84
C THR A 94 1.19 5.52 -7.62
N CYS A 95 0.64 5.63 -6.41
CA CYS A 95 1.41 5.67 -5.17
C CYS A 95 1.71 4.28 -4.55
N GLY A 96 1.25 3.18 -5.15
CA GLY A 96 1.51 1.82 -4.65
C GLY A 96 0.77 1.47 -3.36
N PHE A 97 -0.45 1.96 -3.21
CA PHE A 97 -1.29 1.82 -2.02
C PHE A 97 -2.62 1.09 -2.29
N CYS A 98 -2.78 0.39 -3.41
CA CYS A 98 -4.03 -0.32 -3.70
C CYS A 98 -4.45 -1.26 -2.56
N CYS A 99 -3.54 -1.98 -1.91
CA CYS A 99 -3.85 -2.86 -0.77
C CYS A 99 -4.43 -2.15 0.46
N GLN A 100 -4.32 -0.82 0.53
CA GLN A 100 -4.85 0.00 1.62
C GLN A 100 -6.21 0.63 1.28
N THR A 101 -6.68 0.49 0.03
CA THR A 101 -8.00 0.97 -0.36
C THR A 101 -9.08 0.09 0.28
N PRO A 102 -10.24 0.64 0.69
CA PRO A 102 -11.30 -0.12 1.37
C PRO A 102 -11.76 -1.37 0.62
N GLU A 103 -11.77 -1.31 -0.71
CA GLU A 103 -12.16 -2.40 -1.60
C GLU A 103 -11.18 -3.58 -1.54
N TYR A 104 -9.91 -3.33 -1.23
CA TYR A 104 -8.83 -4.32 -1.22
C TYR A 104 -8.21 -4.55 0.17
N ASN A 105 -8.70 -3.88 1.21
CA ASN A 105 -8.15 -3.93 2.56
C ASN A 105 -8.89 -4.94 3.46
N CYS A 106 -8.86 -6.20 3.06
CA CYS A 106 -9.31 -7.35 3.85
C CYS A 106 -8.41 -8.55 3.54
N GLU A 107 -8.70 -9.71 4.12
CA GLU A 107 -8.01 -10.96 3.81
C GLU A 107 -8.83 -11.79 2.80
N ASN A 108 -8.11 -12.55 1.97
CA ASN A 108 -8.75 -13.64 1.23
C ASN A 108 -9.11 -14.77 2.22
N ASN A 109 -10.12 -15.57 1.90
CA ASN A 109 -10.47 -16.70 2.72
C ASN A 109 -9.36 -17.77 2.65
N HIS A 110 -8.88 -18.24 3.79
CA HIS A 110 -7.87 -19.29 3.88
C HIS A 110 -8.38 -20.62 3.31
N ASP A 111 -9.68 -20.90 3.44
CA ASP A 111 -10.34 -22.11 2.90
C ASP A 111 -11.03 -21.83 1.55
N ALA A 112 -10.49 -20.88 0.78
CA ALA A 112 -10.99 -20.57 -0.55
C ALA A 112 -11.04 -21.82 -1.44
N ARG A 113 -12.12 -21.98 -2.20
CA ARG A 113 -12.27 -23.09 -3.16
C ARG A 113 -11.36 -22.90 -4.37
N ILE A 114 -10.88 -21.69 -4.59
CA ILE A 114 -10.02 -21.27 -5.69
C ILE A 114 -8.73 -20.72 -5.09
N ASP A 115 -7.61 -21.10 -5.70
CA ASP A 115 -6.32 -20.48 -5.41
C ASP A 115 -6.32 -19.00 -5.85
N CYS A 116 -6.43 -18.09 -4.88
CA CYS A 116 -6.51 -16.65 -5.12
C CYS A 116 -5.26 -16.07 -5.82
N SER A 117 -4.14 -16.81 -5.88
CA SER A 117 -2.96 -16.40 -6.66
C SER A 117 -3.14 -16.59 -8.16
N ARG A 118 -4.12 -17.40 -8.59
CA ARG A 118 -4.43 -17.68 -10.00
C ARG A 118 -5.62 -16.89 -10.53
N VAL A 119 -6.30 -16.16 -9.65
CA VAL A 119 -7.44 -15.32 -10.03
C VAL A 119 -6.95 -14.12 -10.83
N THR A 120 -7.49 -13.95 -12.04
CA THR A 120 -7.16 -12.82 -12.91
C THR A 120 -8.14 -11.67 -12.71
N THR A 121 -7.73 -10.46 -13.12
CA THR A 121 -8.60 -9.28 -13.09
C THR A 121 -9.88 -9.48 -13.92
N ASP A 122 -9.83 -10.24 -15.01
CA ASP A 122 -11.00 -10.53 -15.84
C ASP A 122 -11.99 -11.44 -15.11
N MET A 123 -11.50 -12.44 -14.37
CA MET A 123 -12.36 -13.25 -13.50
C MET A 123 -13.05 -12.41 -12.42
N CYS A 124 -12.36 -11.42 -11.85
CA CYS A 124 -12.95 -10.52 -10.86
C CYS A 124 -14.10 -9.65 -11.42
N LYS A 125 -14.07 -9.36 -12.74
CA LYS A 125 -15.08 -8.57 -13.44
C LYS A 125 -16.22 -9.41 -14.00
N ASP A 126 -16.02 -10.72 -14.17
CA ASP A 126 -17.02 -11.64 -14.68
C ASP A 126 -18.13 -11.88 -13.64
N SER A 127 -19.37 -11.61 -14.04
CA SER A 127 -20.57 -11.83 -13.24
C SER A 127 -20.76 -13.26 -12.74
N LEU A 128 -20.24 -14.27 -13.46
CA LEU A 128 -20.32 -15.67 -13.07
C LEU A 128 -19.38 -15.99 -11.90
N TRP A 129 -18.20 -15.39 -11.90
CA TRP A 129 -17.17 -15.63 -10.88
C TRP A 129 -17.35 -14.74 -9.66
N LYS A 130 -17.90 -13.55 -9.84
CA LYS A 130 -18.04 -12.54 -8.78
C LYS A 130 -18.67 -13.07 -7.47
N PRO A 131 -19.75 -13.88 -7.46
CA PRO A 131 -20.33 -14.42 -6.22
C PRO A 131 -19.44 -15.44 -5.49
N ILE A 132 -18.53 -16.09 -6.21
CA ILE A 132 -17.56 -17.04 -5.66
C ILE A 132 -16.37 -16.24 -5.12
N LEU A 133 -15.83 -15.33 -5.93
CA LEU A 133 -14.65 -14.55 -5.60
C LEU A 133 -14.87 -13.52 -4.49
N SER A 134 -16.09 -13.02 -4.29
CA SER A 134 -16.40 -12.14 -3.15
C SER A 134 -16.32 -12.86 -1.80
N LYS A 135 -16.47 -14.19 -1.79
CA LYS A 135 -16.35 -15.03 -0.58
C LYS A 135 -14.95 -15.61 -0.42
N ASP A 136 -14.34 -15.99 -1.53
CA ASP A 136 -13.09 -16.74 -1.54
C ASP A 136 -11.88 -15.82 -1.63
N CYS A 137 -11.92 -14.86 -2.56
CA CYS A 137 -10.80 -13.99 -2.90
C CYS A 137 -11.15 -12.48 -2.90
N PRO A 138 -11.85 -11.96 -1.87
CA PRO A 138 -12.31 -10.56 -1.88
C PRO A 138 -11.16 -9.55 -1.95
N LYS A 139 -10.03 -9.84 -1.28
CA LYS A 139 -8.84 -8.98 -1.35
C LYS A 139 -8.27 -8.94 -2.77
N THR A 140 -8.15 -10.08 -3.43
CA THR A 140 -7.58 -10.13 -4.79
C THR A 140 -8.45 -9.34 -5.78
N CYS A 141 -9.76 -9.41 -5.62
CA CYS A 141 -10.72 -8.82 -6.56
C CYS A 141 -11.24 -7.43 -6.21
N GLY A 142 -10.84 -6.84 -5.08
CA GLY A 142 -11.39 -5.55 -4.66
C GLY A 142 -12.84 -5.63 -4.20
N LEU A 143 -13.24 -6.75 -3.59
CA LEU A 143 -14.62 -7.04 -3.17
C LEU A 143 -14.76 -7.08 -1.63
N CYS A 144 -13.80 -6.53 -0.89
CA CYS A 144 -13.83 -6.52 0.58
C CYS A 144 -15.08 -5.84 1.16
N LEU A 145 -15.71 -4.92 0.42
CA LEU A 145 -16.95 -4.27 0.83
C LEU A 145 -18.20 -5.08 0.50
N GLU A 146 -18.12 -6.08 -0.40
CA GLU A 146 -19.30 -6.85 -0.82
C GLU A 146 -19.72 -7.89 0.22
N GLY A 147 -18.80 -8.36 1.07
CA GLY A 147 -19.12 -9.24 2.20
C GLY A 147 -19.95 -8.56 3.30
N VAL A 148 -20.01 -7.23 3.30
CA VAL A 148 -20.69 -6.41 4.33
C VAL A 148 -22.08 -5.94 3.87
N VAL A 149 -22.42 -6.12 2.58
CA VAL A 149 -23.61 -5.54 1.97
C VAL A 149 -24.59 -6.65 1.56
N ARG A 150 -25.59 -6.83 2.44
CA ARG A 150 -27.01 -7.15 2.18
C ARG A 150 -27.46 -8.62 2.18
N MET A 151 -27.78 -9.08 3.39
CA MET A 151 -29.15 -9.56 3.68
C MET A 151 -30.16 -8.39 3.48
N ALA A 152 -30.23 -7.82 2.27
CA ALA A 152 -31.39 -7.02 1.90
C ALA A 152 -32.45 -8.02 1.47
N THR A 153 -33.29 -8.36 2.45
CA THR A 153 -34.73 -8.55 2.31
C THR A 153 -35.17 -8.96 0.91
N PHE A 154 -35.42 -10.26 0.75
CA PHE A 154 -36.46 -10.73 -0.17
C PHE A 154 -37.75 -9.98 0.21
N VAL A 155 -38.19 -9.09 -0.69
CA VAL A 155 -39.61 -8.73 -0.80
C VAL A 155 -40.25 -9.77 -1.70
#